data_AF-A0A8K1CNG5-F1
#
_entry.id   AF-A0A8K1CNG5-F1
#
_cell.length_a   1.000
_cell.length_b   1.000
_cell.length_c   1.000
_cell.angle_alpha   90.00
_cell.angle_beta   90.00
_cell.angle_gamma   90.00
#
_symmetry.space_group_name_H-M   'P 1'
#
loop_
_entity.id
_entity.type
_entity.pdbx_description
1 polymer ?
#
loop_
_entity_poly.entity_id
_entity_poly.type
_entity_poly.pdbx_seq_one_letter_code
_entity_poly.pdbx_strand_id
1 'polypeptide(L)'
;MVTIVGFGSLLSEKSARSTFGDAMTNFRLARMRNYRRVFAHPGSIFFERGIANLATKEISSLSVEPAEGRSFLISVFDLPESMLPDFYEREEEYRIVSADFEELDGTPGGQGLMCTRWTDEEYIQHRGQETFDRLYKRHGVDTIWGWDEHSGILPCRVYLRHCLLSVKKLGDMVYEDFVQSSFLGDRKTTIKEYITANPSIMKELPPAHLSERYNG
;
A
#
# COMPACT_ATOMS: atom_id res chain seq x y z
N MET A 1 6.52 -14.06 17.81
CA MET A 1 6.08 -12.70 17.40
C MET A 1 6.69 -12.45 16.04
N VAL A 2 5.96 -11.78 15.16
CA VAL A 2 6.42 -11.48 13.81
C VAL A 2 6.30 -9.98 13.55
N THR A 3 7.34 -9.38 13.00
CA THR A 3 7.34 -7.95 12.66
C THR A 3 6.72 -7.75 11.29
N ILE A 4 5.81 -6.78 11.18
CA ILE A 4 5.14 -6.38 9.94
C ILE A 4 5.62 -4.98 9.53
N VAL A 5 5.83 -4.77 8.24
CA VAL A 5 6.21 -3.49 7.65
C VAL A 5 4.98 -2.78 7.08
N GLY A 6 4.63 -1.63 7.65
CA GLY A 6 3.59 -0.74 7.13
C GLY A 6 4.17 0.42 6.33
N PHE A 7 3.67 0.64 5.10
CA PHE A 7 4.20 1.71 4.23
C PHE A 7 3.13 2.56 3.51
N GLY A 8 1.87 2.15 3.57
CA GLY A 8 0.71 2.89 3.06
C GLY A 8 -0.12 3.49 4.19
N SER A 9 -1.41 3.14 4.25
CA SER A 9 -2.26 3.54 5.39
C SER A 9 -1.75 2.99 6.74
N LEU A 10 -1.09 1.82 6.74
CA LEU A 10 -0.50 1.20 7.93
C LEU A 10 0.70 1.97 8.50
N LEU A 11 1.17 3.03 7.84
CA LEU A 11 2.14 3.96 8.43
C LEU A 11 1.58 4.66 9.68
N SER A 12 0.24 4.72 9.83
CA SER A 12 -0.45 5.23 11.02
C SER A 12 -0.78 4.10 12.00
N GLU A 13 -0.41 4.26 13.27
CA GLU A 13 -0.74 3.31 14.34
C GLU A 13 -2.25 3.12 14.47
N LYS A 14 -3.04 4.19 14.31
CA LYS A 14 -4.50 4.11 14.35
C LYS A 14 -5.02 3.16 13.26
N SER A 15 -4.53 3.30 12.03
CA SER A 15 -4.91 2.42 10.93
C SER A 15 -4.42 0.98 11.16
N ALA A 16 -3.20 0.80 11.68
CA ALA A 16 -2.66 -0.51 12.03
C ALA A 16 -3.50 -1.21 13.12
N ARG A 17 -3.84 -0.52 14.22
CA ARG A 17 -4.71 -1.04 15.29
C ARG A 17 -6.14 -1.32 14.81
N SER A 18 -6.70 -0.48 13.94
CA SER A 18 -8.01 -0.78 13.34
C SER A 18 -8.01 -2.04 12.47
N THR A 19 -6.83 -2.46 11.99
CA THR A 19 -6.65 -3.65 11.16
C THR A 19 -6.33 -4.89 12.00
N PHE A 20 -5.44 -4.76 12.98
CA PHE A 20 -4.87 -5.90 13.73
C PHE A 20 -5.26 -5.93 15.22
N GLY A 21 -6.07 -4.97 15.68
CA GLY A 21 -6.56 -4.91 17.04
C GLY A 21 -5.49 -4.67 18.10
N ASP A 22 -5.85 -4.97 19.34
CA ASP A 22 -5.05 -4.66 20.54
C ASP A 22 -3.87 -5.63 20.74
N ALA A 23 -3.85 -6.75 20.02
CA ALA A 23 -2.74 -7.71 20.05
C ALA A 23 -1.46 -7.15 19.41
N MET A 24 -1.56 -6.07 18.63
CA MET A 24 -0.44 -5.37 18.01
C MET A 24 0.40 -4.60 19.04
N THR A 25 1.70 -4.86 19.05
CA THR A 25 2.67 -4.21 19.96
C THR A 25 3.85 -3.59 19.18
N ASN A 26 4.74 -2.89 19.91
CA ASN A 26 6.03 -2.38 19.39
C ASN A 26 5.94 -1.51 18.13
N PHE A 27 4.84 -0.77 17.98
CA PHE A 27 4.68 0.18 16.88
C PHE A 27 5.73 1.29 16.98
N ARG A 28 6.50 1.47 15.91
CA ARG A 28 7.46 2.56 15.76
C ARG A 28 7.73 2.87 14.30
N LEU A 29 8.35 4.01 14.03
CA LEU A 29 8.82 4.37 12.70
C LEU A 29 10.24 3.84 12.47
N ALA A 30 10.53 3.47 11.24
CA ALA A 30 11.81 2.94 10.77
C ALA A 30 12.06 3.35 9.31
N ARG A 31 13.19 2.93 8.73
CA ARG A 31 13.60 3.20 7.34
C ARG A 31 13.72 1.91 6.55
N MET A 32 13.13 1.90 5.37
CA MET A 32 13.35 0.88 4.35
C MET A 32 14.34 1.39 3.30
N ARG A 33 15.31 0.56 2.88
CA ARG A 33 16.33 0.88 1.88
C ARG A 33 16.26 -0.01 0.65
N ASN A 34 16.72 0.51 -0.49
CA ASN A 34 16.79 -0.20 -1.76
C ASN A 34 15.41 -0.66 -2.29
N TYR A 35 14.37 0.05 -1.88
CA TYR A 35 13.00 -0.15 -2.32
C TYR A 35 12.34 1.22 -2.57
N ARG A 36 11.25 1.21 -3.33
CA ARG A 36 10.38 2.38 -3.51
C ARG A 36 8.90 2.02 -3.38
N ARG A 37 8.10 2.99 -2.94
CA ARG A 37 6.63 2.92 -2.96
C ARG A 37 6.10 3.31 -4.33
N VAL A 38 5.24 2.49 -4.92
CA VAL A 38 4.65 2.75 -6.25
C VAL A 38 3.15 2.42 -6.24
N PHE A 39 2.35 3.33 -6.77
CA PHE A 39 0.94 3.12 -7.07
C PHE A 39 0.81 2.47 -8.45
N ALA A 40 0.82 1.13 -8.53
CA ALA A 40 1.04 0.41 -9.79
C ALA A 40 0.23 -0.88 -9.99
N HIS A 41 -0.76 -1.19 -9.15
CA HIS A 41 -1.60 -2.38 -9.34
C HIS A 41 -3.02 -2.13 -8.83
N PRO A 42 -4.05 -2.69 -9.47
CA PRO A 42 -5.43 -2.61 -8.97
C PRO A 42 -5.58 -3.44 -7.69
N GLY A 43 -6.28 -2.89 -6.69
CA GLY A 43 -6.75 -3.67 -5.54
C GLY A 43 -8.18 -4.17 -5.79
N SER A 44 -8.40 -5.49 -5.74
CA SER A 44 -9.73 -6.13 -5.90
C SER A 44 -10.80 -5.43 -5.03
N ILE A 45 -10.43 -5.17 -3.78
CA ILE A 45 -11.27 -4.53 -2.76
C ILE A 45 -11.77 -3.13 -3.17
N PHE A 46 -11.10 -2.42 -4.08
CA PHE A 46 -11.56 -1.10 -4.54
C PHE A 46 -12.77 -1.22 -5.47
N PHE A 47 -12.88 -2.30 -6.23
CA PHE A 47 -14.02 -2.58 -7.08
C PHE A 47 -15.23 -3.03 -6.25
N GLU A 48 -15.01 -3.93 -5.28
CA GLU A 48 -16.04 -4.37 -4.35
C GLU A 48 -16.64 -3.21 -3.55
N ARG A 49 -15.81 -2.22 -3.20
CA ARG A 49 -16.20 -1.02 -2.45
C ARG A 49 -16.76 0.10 -3.32
N GLY A 50 -16.75 -0.05 -4.64
CA GLY A 50 -17.24 0.98 -5.57
C GLY A 50 -16.42 2.27 -5.55
N ILE A 51 -15.12 2.19 -5.28
CA ILE A 51 -14.20 3.35 -5.25
C ILE A 51 -13.15 3.32 -6.40
N ALA A 52 -13.11 2.24 -7.16
CA ALA A 52 -12.30 2.11 -8.37
C ALA A 52 -12.97 2.82 -9.56
N ASN A 53 -12.19 3.56 -10.36
CA ASN A 53 -12.64 4.12 -11.63
C ASN A 53 -11.84 3.55 -12.80
N LEU A 54 -12.38 2.50 -13.44
CA LEU A 54 -11.72 1.82 -14.55
C LEU A 54 -11.59 2.71 -15.80
N ALA A 55 -12.56 3.60 -16.03
CA ALA A 55 -12.57 4.48 -17.21
C ALA A 55 -11.43 5.50 -17.18
N THR A 56 -11.07 6.01 -16.00
CA THR A 56 -9.94 6.93 -15.81
C THR A 56 -8.65 6.22 -15.37
N LYS A 57 -8.71 4.90 -15.16
CA LYS A 57 -7.62 4.08 -14.58
C LYS A 57 -7.20 4.51 -13.17
N GLU A 58 -8.03 5.25 -12.45
CA GLU A 58 -7.81 5.60 -11.03
C GLU A 58 -8.20 4.42 -10.13
N ILE A 59 -7.39 3.36 -10.21
CA ILE A 59 -7.66 2.05 -9.59
C ILE A 59 -6.47 1.52 -8.79
N SER A 60 -5.30 2.16 -8.84
CA SER A 60 -4.13 1.55 -8.22
C SER A 60 -4.10 1.69 -6.70
N SER A 61 -3.74 0.59 -6.04
CA SER A 61 -3.26 0.54 -4.66
C SER A 61 -1.74 0.75 -4.61
N LEU A 62 -1.17 0.77 -3.41
CA LEU A 62 0.23 1.03 -3.15
C LEU A 62 0.99 -0.27 -2.89
N SER A 63 2.08 -0.50 -3.61
CA SER A 63 3.00 -1.61 -3.39
C SER A 63 4.43 -1.12 -3.23
N VAL A 64 5.33 -2.05 -2.92
CA VAL A 64 6.77 -1.81 -2.88
C VAL A 64 7.48 -2.69 -3.91
N GLU A 65 8.49 -2.14 -4.57
CA GLU A 65 9.38 -2.88 -5.48
C GLU A 65 10.85 -2.47 -5.27
N PRO A 66 11.82 -3.35 -5.60
CA PRO A 66 13.24 -3.03 -5.50
C PRO A 66 13.61 -1.78 -6.30
N ALA A 67 14.40 -0.90 -5.69
CA ALA A 67 14.95 0.30 -6.31
C ALA A 67 16.20 0.75 -5.55
N GLU A 68 17.37 0.40 -6.09
CA GLU A 68 18.66 0.71 -5.48
C GLU A 68 18.83 2.21 -5.19
N GLY A 69 19.40 2.53 -4.04
CA GLY A 69 19.65 3.92 -3.61
C GLY A 69 18.41 4.70 -3.19
N ARG A 70 17.21 4.09 -3.24
CA ARG A 70 15.97 4.69 -2.71
C ARG A 70 15.77 4.30 -1.25
N SER A 71 15.10 5.17 -0.51
CA SER A 71 14.68 4.89 0.86
C SER A 71 13.41 5.65 1.21
N PHE A 72 12.66 5.14 2.17
CA PHE A 72 11.42 5.74 2.63
C PHE A 72 11.10 5.35 4.08
N LEU A 73 10.33 6.18 4.78
CA LEU A 73 9.84 5.88 6.12
C LEU A 73 8.78 4.79 6.08
N ILE A 74 8.90 3.86 7.01
CA ILE A 74 7.96 2.78 7.28
C ILE A 74 7.52 2.83 8.74
N SER A 75 6.43 2.17 9.05
CA SER A 75 6.14 1.70 10.40
C SER A 75 6.56 0.23 10.49
N VAL A 76 6.98 -0.16 11.68
CA VAL A 76 7.15 -1.57 12.05
C VAL A 76 6.39 -1.82 13.34
N PHE A 77 5.73 -2.96 13.42
CA PHE A 77 4.96 -3.39 14.59
C PHE A 77 4.92 -4.91 14.63
N ASP A 78 4.71 -5.46 15.82
CA ASP A 78 4.74 -6.90 16.04
C ASP A 78 3.33 -7.46 16.21
N LEU A 79 3.10 -8.61 15.58
CA LEU A 79 1.88 -9.41 15.73
C LEU A 79 2.21 -10.80 16.32
N PRO A 80 1.28 -11.41 17.06
CA PRO A 80 1.33 -12.84 17.35
C PRO A 80 1.31 -13.66 16.06
N GLU A 81 2.11 -14.74 16.00
CA GLU A 81 2.15 -15.62 14.82
C GLU A 81 0.80 -16.25 14.49
N SER A 82 -0.08 -16.41 15.49
CA SER A 82 -1.45 -16.89 15.30
C SER A 82 -2.30 -15.97 14.41
N MET A 83 -1.89 -14.71 14.19
CA MET A 83 -2.57 -13.76 13.30
C MET A 83 -2.04 -13.79 11.86
N LEU A 84 -0.99 -14.56 11.58
CA LEU A 84 -0.42 -14.63 10.23
C LEU A 84 -1.41 -15.15 9.17
N PRO A 85 -2.28 -16.15 9.44
CA PRO A 85 -3.27 -16.58 8.46
C PRO A 85 -4.18 -15.43 7.99
N ASP A 86 -4.73 -14.65 8.93
CA ASP A 86 -5.60 -13.52 8.62
C ASP A 86 -4.85 -12.40 7.89
N PHE A 87 -3.58 -12.17 8.25
CA PHE A 87 -2.72 -11.24 7.52
C PHE A 87 -2.51 -11.67 6.06
N TYR A 88 -2.21 -12.94 5.80
CA TYR A 88 -2.02 -13.46 4.44
C TYR A 88 -3.29 -13.51 3.61
N GLU A 89 -4.45 -13.67 4.25
CA GLU A 89 -5.75 -13.59 3.58
C GLU A 89 -6.13 -12.15 3.24
N ARG A 90 -5.80 -11.20 4.12
CA ARG A 90 -6.11 -9.77 3.93
C ARG A 90 -5.17 -9.06 2.95
N GLU A 91 -3.94 -9.52 2.80
CA GLU A 91 -2.96 -8.98 1.84
C GLU A 91 -2.89 -9.90 0.61
N GLU A 92 -4.06 -10.38 0.12
CA GLU A 92 -4.12 -11.51 -0.81
C GLU A 92 -3.39 -11.24 -2.12
N GLU A 93 -3.43 -9.96 -2.53
CA GLU A 93 -2.88 -9.48 -3.79
C GLU A 93 -1.35 -9.42 -3.78
N TYR A 94 -0.71 -9.43 -2.60
CA TYR A 94 0.72 -9.19 -2.46
C TYR A 94 1.56 -10.45 -2.31
N ARG A 95 2.81 -10.35 -2.76
CA ARG A 95 3.88 -11.27 -2.39
C ARG A 95 4.47 -10.79 -1.08
N ILE A 96 4.39 -11.62 -0.04
CA ILE A 96 5.01 -11.28 1.25
C ILE A 96 6.47 -11.75 1.24
N VAL A 97 7.38 -10.84 1.56
CA VAL A 97 8.82 -11.13 1.69
C VAL A 97 9.32 -10.68 3.06
N SER A 98 10.36 -11.36 3.56
CA SER A 98 11.14 -10.85 4.70
C SER A 98 12.14 -9.82 4.18
N ALA A 99 12.14 -8.62 4.73
CA ALA A 99 13.05 -7.55 4.35
C ALA A 99 13.73 -6.94 5.57
N ASP A 100 15.03 -6.67 5.45
CA ASP A 100 15.79 -5.95 6.47
C ASP A 100 15.40 -4.47 6.49
N PHE A 101 15.28 -3.89 7.68
CA PHE A 101 15.04 -2.47 7.87
C PHE A 101 16.05 -1.84 8.83
N GLU A 102 16.12 -0.51 8.81
CA GLU A 102 16.95 0.26 9.73
C GLU A 102 16.07 1.04 10.71
N GLU A 103 16.53 1.16 11.95
CA GLU A 103 15.96 2.12 12.90
C GLU A 103 16.24 3.55 12.41
N LEU A 104 15.54 4.55 12.97
CA LEU A 104 15.68 5.94 12.52
C LEU A 104 17.07 6.54 12.74
N ASP A 105 17.87 5.98 13.66
CA ASP A 105 19.25 6.37 13.89
C ASP A 105 20.25 5.72 12.91
N GLY A 106 19.75 4.89 11.98
CA GLY A 106 20.54 4.19 10.96
C GLY A 106 21.14 2.86 11.44
N THR A 107 20.85 2.42 12.67
CA THR A 107 21.26 1.09 13.13
C THR A 107 20.36 -0.01 12.53
N PRO A 108 20.85 -1.27 12.41
CA PRO A 108 20.02 -2.37 11.94
C PRO A 108 18.82 -2.61 12.87
N GLY A 109 17.60 -2.60 12.30
CA GLY A 109 16.36 -2.80 13.05
C GLY A 109 15.81 -4.23 13.04
N GLY A 110 16.34 -5.08 12.15
CA GLY A 110 15.96 -6.49 12.00
C GLY A 110 15.17 -6.75 10.73
N GLN A 111 14.37 -7.81 10.73
CA GLN A 111 13.57 -8.26 9.58
C GLN A 111 12.08 -8.11 9.83
N GLY A 112 11.35 -7.67 8.81
CA GLY A 112 9.89 -7.60 8.85
C GLY A 112 9.25 -8.14 7.57
N LEU A 113 8.03 -8.63 7.69
CA LEU A 113 7.20 -9.07 6.57
C LEU A 113 6.66 -7.84 5.82
N MET A 114 6.96 -7.75 4.53
CA MET A 114 6.59 -6.62 3.68
C MET A 114 5.81 -7.09 2.45
N CYS A 115 4.74 -6.36 2.15
CA CYS A 115 3.95 -6.55 0.93
C CYS A 115 4.71 -6.03 -0.31
N THR A 116 4.95 -6.90 -1.28
CA THR A 116 5.60 -6.60 -2.56
C THR A 116 4.79 -7.13 -3.75
N ARG A 117 5.22 -6.81 -4.96
CA ARG A 117 4.57 -7.26 -6.20
C ARG A 117 4.80 -8.75 -6.48
N TRP A 118 3.78 -9.40 -7.04
CA TRP A 118 3.95 -10.63 -7.82
C TRP A 118 4.20 -10.29 -9.30
N THR A 119 4.26 -11.33 -10.12
CA THR A 119 3.71 -11.36 -11.49
C THR A 119 2.31 -12.00 -11.48
N ASP A 120 1.50 -11.76 -12.51
CA ASP A 120 0.18 -12.42 -12.59
C ASP A 120 0.28 -13.95 -12.64
N GLU A 121 1.32 -14.47 -13.31
CA GLU A 121 1.58 -15.91 -13.39
C GLU A 121 1.88 -16.50 -12.01
N GLU A 122 2.77 -15.88 -11.23
CA GLU A 122 3.04 -16.32 -9.86
C GLU A 122 1.80 -16.20 -8.96
N TYR A 123 1.02 -15.13 -9.10
CA TYR A 123 -0.23 -14.95 -8.35
C TYR A 123 -1.23 -16.06 -8.68
N ILE A 124 -1.47 -16.36 -9.96
CA ILE A 124 -2.40 -17.40 -10.41
C ILE A 124 -1.90 -18.78 -9.98
N GLN A 125 -0.59 -19.04 -10.05
CA GLN A 125 -0.01 -20.29 -9.56
C GLN A 125 -0.23 -20.47 -8.05
N HIS A 126 -0.16 -19.37 -7.28
CA HIS A 126 -0.29 -19.40 -5.82
C HIS A 126 -1.76 -19.40 -5.34
N ARG A 127 -2.64 -18.59 -5.94
CA ARG A 127 -4.03 -18.35 -5.51
C ARG A 127 -5.08 -19.07 -6.36
N GLY A 128 -4.69 -19.55 -7.54
CA GLY A 128 -5.57 -20.22 -8.50
C GLY A 128 -6.28 -19.26 -9.47
N GLN A 129 -6.55 -19.76 -10.68
CA GLN A 129 -7.27 -19.01 -11.72
C GLN A 129 -8.68 -18.59 -11.28
N GLU A 130 -9.39 -19.44 -10.53
CA GLU A 130 -10.74 -19.14 -10.04
C GLU A 130 -10.75 -17.92 -9.11
N THR A 131 -9.74 -17.80 -8.24
CA THR A 131 -9.57 -16.64 -7.36
C THR A 131 -9.32 -15.37 -8.17
N PHE A 132 -8.43 -15.43 -9.16
CA PHE A 132 -8.18 -14.30 -10.06
C PHE A 132 -9.46 -13.88 -10.81
N ASP A 133 -10.19 -14.84 -11.37
CA ASP A 133 -11.41 -14.57 -12.13
C ASP A 133 -12.50 -13.93 -11.25
N ARG A 134 -12.65 -14.44 -10.03
CA ARG A 134 -13.62 -13.97 -9.03
C ARG A 134 -13.26 -12.61 -8.43
N LEU A 135 -11.99 -12.28 -8.25
CA LEU A 135 -11.59 -11.02 -7.60
C LEU A 135 -11.29 -9.89 -8.61
N TYR A 136 -10.86 -10.22 -9.82
CA TYR A 136 -10.35 -9.24 -10.79
C TYR A 136 -11.11 -9.30 -12.12
N LYS A 137 -11.13 -10.46 -12.78
CA LYS A 137 -11.67 -10.57 -14.16
C LYS A 137 -13.15 -10.21 -14.25
N ARG A 138 -13.95 -10.55 -13.24
CA ARG A 138 -15.38 -10.15 -13.17
C ARG A 138 -15.60 -8.63 -13.20
N HIS A 139 -14.57 -7.84 -12.87
CA HIS A 139 -14.59 -6.38 -12.89
C HIS A 139 -13.94 -5.79 -14.14
N GLY A 140 -13.58 -6.63 -15.12
CA GLY A 140 -12.88 -6.20 -16.33
C GLY A 140 -11.39 -5.91 -16.11
N VAL A 141 -10.80 -6.48 -15.06
CA VAL A 141 -9.36 -6.38 -14.78
C VAL A 141 -8.68 -7.66 -15.25
N ASP A 142 -7.97 -7.58 -16.37
CA ASP A 142 -7.27 -8.73 -16.97
C ASP A 142 -5.83 -8.90 -16.46
N THR A 143 -5.34 -7.98 -15.62
CA THR A 143 -4.00 -8.05 -15.03
C THR A 143 -3.93 -7.28 -13.70
N ILE A 144 -3.22 -7.85 -12.72
CA ILE A 144 -2.90 -7.18 -11.44
C ILE A 144 -1.53 -6.51 -11.56
N TRP A 145 -0.52 -7.23 -12.02
CA TRP A 145 0.88 -6.81 -11.97
C TRP A 145 1.51 -6.47 -13.33
N GLY A 146 0.73 -6.55 -14.41
CA GLY A 146 1.12 -6.19 -15.78
C GLY A 146 1.00 -4.69 -16.11
N TRP A 147 0.75 -3.83 -15.12
CA TRP A 147 0.70 -2.38 -15.30
C TRP A 147 2.11 -1.77 -15.26
N ASP A 148 2.72 -1.65 -16.43
CA ASP A 148 4.04 -1.05 -16.62
C ASP A 148 4.03 0.50 -16.55
N GLU A 149 5.18 1.11 -16.80
CA GLU A 149 5.38 2.56 -16.77
C GLU A 149 4.63 3.33 -17.86
N HIS A 150 4.08 2.66 -18.88
CA HIS A 150 3.32 3.26 -19.97
C HIS A 150 1.82 3.01 -19.85
N SER A 151 1.41 2.16 -18.91
CA SER A 151 0.02 1.74 -18.72
C SER A 151 -0.95 2.88 -18.39
N GLY A 152 -0.44 3.97 -17.81
CA GLY A 152 -1.24 5.12 -17.38
C GLY A 152 -2.15 4.83 -16.19
N ILE A 153 -1.85 3.79 -15.39
CA ILE A 153 -2.56 3.52 -14.14
C ILE A 153 -2.34 4.67 -13.15
N LEU A 154 -3.42 5.07 -12.49
CA LEU A 154 -3.43 6.16 -11.51
C LEU A 154 -3.91 5.67 -10.14
N PRO A 155 -3.47 6.32 -9.05
CA PRO A 155 -3.96 6.04 -7.70
C PRO A 155 -5.48 6.10 -7.63
N CYS A 156 -6.09 5.09 -7.00
CA CYS A 156 -7.48 5.21 -6.55
C CYS A 156 -7.58 6.45 -5.65
N ARG A 157 -8.42 7.42 -6.05
CA ARG A 157 -8.48 8.74 -5.42
C ARG A 157 -8.81 8.68 -3.94
N VAL A 158 -9.83 7.88 -3.59
CA VAL A 158 -10.28 7.67 -2.20
C VAL A 158 -9.17 7.07 -1.36
N TYR A 159 -8.48 6.05 -1.89
CA TYR A 159 -7.39 5.39 -1.19
C TYR A 159 -6.17 6.28 -1.02
N LEU A 160 -5.75 7.00 -2.07
CA LEU A 160 -4.65 7.96 -2.00
C LEU A 160 -4.94 9.05 -0.96
N ARG A 161 -6.14 9.63 -0.97
CA ARG A 161 -6.55 10.61 0.04
C ARG A 161 -6.47 10.03 1.44
N HIS A 162 -6.93 8.80 1.64
CA HIS A 162 -6.83 8.12 2.94
C HIS A 162 -5.38 7.99 3.41
N CYS A 163 -4.47 7.52 2.54
CA CYS A 163 -3.03 7.48 2.86
C CYS A 163 -2.49 8.86 3.25
N LEU A 164 -2.80 9.90 2.47
CA LEU A 164 -2.35 11.28 2.74
C LEU A 164 -2.86 11.81 4.09
N LEU A 165 -4.11 11.52 4.44
CA LEU A 165 -4.68 11.90 5.74
C LEU A 165 -4.03 11.12 6.89
N SER A 166 -3.80 9.82 6.73
CA SER A 166 -3.17 8.97 7.73
C SER A 166 -1.74 9.44 8.04
N VAL A 167 -0.93 9.75 7.01
CA VAL A 167 0.45 10.20 7.21
C VAL A 167 0.53 11.66 7.67
N LYS A 168 -0.40 12.53 7.26
CA LYS A 168 -0.44 13.93 7.73
C LYS A 168 -0.63 14.04 9.25
N LYS A 169 -1.40 13.13 9.86
CA LYS A 169 -1.62 13.09 11.31
C LYS A 169 -0.37 12.73 12.12
N LEU A 170 0.65 12.17 11.47
CA LEU A 170 1.92 11.79 12.09
C LEU A 170 2.96 12.94 12.06
N GLY A 171 2.63 14.05 11.40
CA GLY A 171 3.46 15.24 11.31
C GLY A 171 4.08 15.47 9.93
N ASP A 172 4.54 16.70 9.71
CA ASP A 172 4.98 17.17 8.40
C ASP A 172 6.18 16.37 7.84
N MET A 173 7.08 15.90 8.71
CA MET A 173 8.22 15.08 8.29
C MET A 173 7.78 13.76 7.64
N VAL A 174 6.79 13.09 8.24
CA VAL A 174 6.28 11.81 7.73
C VAL A 174 5.47 12.02 6.45
N TYR A 175 4.67 13.10 6.42
CA TYR A 175 3.93 13.50 5.23
C TYR A 175 4.87 13.80 4.06
N GLU A 176 5.90 14.61 4.28
CA GLU A 176 6.84 15.03 3.24
C GLU A 176 7.62 13.83 2.69
N ASP A 177 8.10 12.93 3.56
CA ASP A 177 8.74 11.68 3.13
C ASP A 177 7.78 10.85 2.26
N PHE A 178 6.52 10.67 2.70
CA PHE A 178 5.54 9.90 1.94
C PHE A 178 5.31 10.46 0.53
N VAL A 179 5.07 11.76 0.39
CA VAL A 179 4.74 12.34 -0.92
C VAL A 179 5.93 12.46 -1.85
N GLN A 180 7.16 12.60 -1.31
CA GLN A 180 8.38 12.68 -2.11
C GLN A 180 8.93 11.30 -2.52
N SER A 181 8.75 10.29 -1.67
CA SER A 181 9.35 8.96 -1.87
C SER A 181 8.38 7.93 -2.45
N SER A 182 7.15 8.34 -2.79
CA SER A 182 6.14 7.50 -3.43
C SER A 182 5.85 7.99 -4.84
N PHE A 183 5.66 7.05 -5.76
CA PHE A 183 5.57 7.33 -7.19
C PHE A 183 4.28 6.81 -7.82
N LEU A 184 3.88 7.40 -8.94
CA LEU A 184 2.86 6.84 -9.82
C LEU A 184 3.37 5.57 -10.53
N GLY A 185 2.50 4.89 -11.28
CA GLY A 185 2.87 3.72 -12.08
C GLY A 185 3.99 3.97 -13.09
N ASP A 186 4.18 5.21 -13.52
CA ASP A 186 5.29 5.66 -14.38
C ASP A 186 6.67 5.63 -13.69
N ARG A 187 6.69 5.43 -12.37
CA ARG A 187 7.89 5.31 -11.52
C ARG A 187 8.80 6.55 -11.54
N LYS A 188 8.27 7.68 -12.01
CA LYS A 188 8.98 8.95 -12.21
C LYS A 188 8.26 10.08 -11.49
N THR A 189 6.96 10.21 -11.71
CA THR A 189 6.14 11.25 -11.10
C THR A 189 5.92 10.93 -9.63
N THR A 190 6.35 11.82 -8.75
CA THR A 190 6.12 11.72 -7.31
C THR A 190 4.66 11.98 -6.96
N ILE A 191 4.19 11.45 -5.84
CA ILE A 191 2.88 11.78 -5.32
C ILE A 191 2.76 13.28 -5.02
N LYS A 192 3.84 13.94 -4.61
CA LYS A 192 3.89 15.39 -4.42
C LYS A 192 3.53 16.16 -5.70
N GLU A 193 4.17 15.83 -6.82
CA GLU A 193 3.87 16.44 -8.12
C GLU A 193 2.43 16.15 -8.53
N TYR A 194 1.99 14.89 -8.38
CA TYR A 194 0.65 14.46 -8.77
C TYR A 194 -0.46 15.20 -8.01
N ILE A 195 -0.38 15.30 -6.68
CA ILE A 195 -1.41 15.98 -5.87
C ILE A 195 -1.37 17.51 -6.02
N THR A 196 -0.21 18.07 -6.37
CA THR A 196 -0.07 19.50 -6.69
C THR A 196 -0.79 19.82 -7.99
N ALA A 197 -0.65 18.97 -9.01
CA ALA A 197 -1.39 19.09 -10.27
C ALA A 197 -2.89 18.74 -10.12
N ASN A 198 -3.24 17.89 -9.14
CA ASN A 198 -4.59 17.37 -8.94
C ASN A 198 -5.11 17.64 -7.51
N PRO A 199 -5.28 18.91 -7.09
CA PRO A 199 -5.67 19.25 -5.72
C PRO A 199 -7.07 18.75 -5.33
N SER A 200 -7.89 18.37 -6.32
CA SER A 200 -9.21 17.76 -6.10
C SER A 200 -9.13 16.41 -5.37
N ILE A 201 -7.98 15.72 -5.35
CA ILE A 201 -7.81 14.45 -4.62
C ILE A 201 -8.12 14.62 -3.13
N MET A 202 -7.74 15.75 -2.53
CA MET A 202 -8.00 16.01 -1.11
C MET A 202 -9.49 16.26 -0.79
N LYS A 203 -10.31 16.54 -1.82
CA LYS A 203 -11.75 16.74 -1.72
C LYS A 203 -12.55 15.45 -1.94
N GLU A 204 -11.89 14.37 -2.34
CA GLU A 204 -12.54 13.08 -2.57
C GLU A 204 -13.22 12.59 -1.28
N LEU A 205 -14.44 12.07 -1.39
CA LEU A 205 -15.14 11.49 -0.25
C LEU A 205 -15.35 10.00 -0.51
N PRO A 206 -15.07 9.15 0.49
CA PRO A 206 -15.49 7.76 0.37
C PRO A 206 -17.01 7.67 0.33
N PRO A 207 -17.57 6.59 -0.24
CA PRO A 207 -18.97 6.22 -0.04
C PRO A 207 -19.33 6.26 1.46
N ALA A 208 -20.55 6.68 1.79
CA ALA A 208 -20.94 6.95 3.19
C ALA A 208 -20.67 5.76 4.14
N HIS A 209 -20.92 4.53 3.68
CA HIS A 209 -20.69 3.29 4.43
C HIS A 209 -19.21 2.96 4.67
N LEU A 210 -18.28 3.68 4.03
CA LEU A 210 -16.83 3.52 4.18
C LEU A 210 -16.16 4.75 4.79
N SER A 211 -16.95 5.71 5.26
CA SER A 211 -16.46 6.98 5.81
C SER A 211 -15.53 6.78 7.01
N GLU A 212 -15.85 5.86 7.92
CA GLU A 212 -15.00 5.54 9.07
C GLU A 212 -13.65 4.95 8.65
N ARG A 213 -13.62 4.22 7.52
CA ARG A 213 -12.42 3.53 7.04
C ARG A 213 -11.48 4.42 6.22
N TYR A 214 -12.00 5.37 5.45
CA TYR A 214 -11.22 6.15 4.47
C TYR A 214 -11.09 7.65 4.79
N ASN A 215 -11.49 8.11 5.98
CA ASN A 215 -11.30 9.51 6.42
C ASN A 215 -10.01 9.75 7.25
N GLY A 216 -9.06 8.81 7.21
CA GLY A 216 -7.82 8.85 8.00
C GLY A 216 -8.05 8.38 9.43
#